data_AF-A0A348W9N2-F1
#
_entry.id   AF-A0A348W9N2-F1
#
_cell.length_a   1.000
_cell.length_b   1.000
_cell.length_c   1.000
_cell.angle_alpha   90.00
_cell.angle_beta   90.00
_cell.angle_gamma   90.00
#
_symmetry.space_group_name_H-M   'P 1'
#
loop_
_entity.id
_entity.type
_entity.pdbx_description
1 polymer ?
#
loop_
_entity_poly.entity_id
_entity_poly.type
_entity_poly.pdbx_seq_one_letter_code
_entity_poly.pdbx_strand_id
1 'polypeptide(L)'
;DLFGSDALAEGQLPRDAVLAALRPVLEDAAVLKIGQNMKYDAKIFAGLGLGIAPIDDTMLMSYALNSGIHNHGMDALSERYLAHNPIPIKTLLGTGKSAVTFDKVPIDEAVKYAAEDADITLRLWHMFKPQLHQKQVTTVYETLERPLVPVLARMERHGILVDRDVLSRMSNAFA
;
A
#
# COMPACT_ATOMS: atom_id res chain seq x y z
N ASP A 1 17.91 -23.68 -0.23
CA ASP A 1 19.02 -23.37 0.67
C ASP A 1 18.46 -23.22 2.08
N LEU A 2 18.94 -24.01 3.05
CA LEU A 2 18.39 -24.11 4.40
C LEU A 2 18.54 -22.79 5.20
N PHE A 3 19.36 -21.86 4.69
CA PHE A 3 19.64 -20.56 5.26
C PHE A 3 19.49 -19.43 4.25
N GLY A 4 18.49 -19.52 3.36
CA GLY A 4 18.05 -18.47 2.42
C GLY A 4 19.09 -17.38 2.16
N SER A 5 19.92 -17.56 1.14
CA SER A 5 20.96 -16.61 0.76
C SER A 5 20.41 -15.17 0.64
N ASP A 6 20.96 -14.25 1.44
CA ASP A 6 20.76 -12.79 1.31
C ASP A 6 21.46 -12.20 0.07
N ALA A 7 22.09 -13.02 -0.77
CA ALA A 7 22.72 -12.57 -2.00
C ALA A 7 21.69 -12.02 -2.98
N LEU A 8 21.97 -10.82 -3.46
CA LEU A 8 21.20 -10.16 -4.51
C LEU A 8 21.29 -10.96 -5.81
N ALA A 9 20.21 -10.94 -6.61
CA ALA A 9 20.24 -11.49 -7.95
C ALA A 9 21.22 -10.72 -8.84
N GLU A 10 21.66 -11.33 -9.94
CA GLU A 10 22.54 -10.67 -10.90
C GLU A 10 21.90 -9.37 -11.43
N GLY A 11 22.64 -8.25 -11.32
CA GLY A 11 22.17 -6.93 -11.73
C GLY A 11 21.19 -6.24 -10.77
N GLN A 12 20.79 -6.87 -9.66
CA GLN A 12 19.91 -6.25 -8.67
C GLN A 12 20.67 -5.17 -7.87
N LEU A 13 20.12 -3.95 -7.85
CA LEU A 13 20.72 -2.83 -7.13
C LEU A 13 20.64 -3.02 -5.61
N PRO A 14 21.67 -2.62 -4.84
CA PRO A 14 21.63 -2.62 -3.39
C PRO A 14 20.51 -1.71 -2.88
N ARG A 15 19.71 -2.20 -1.91
CA ARG A 15 18.57 -1.46 -1.35
C ARG A 15 18.93 -0.05 -0.90
N ASP A 16 20.03 0.11 -0.18
CA ASP A 16 20.41 1.40 0.40
C ASP A 16 20.78 2.43 -0.69
N ALA A 17 21.37 1.97 -1.80
CA ALA A 17 21.64 2.82 -2.95
C ALA A 17 20.35 3.29 -3.63
N VAL A 18 19.37 2.38 -3.79
CA VAL A 18 18.05 2.72 -4.35
C VAL A 18 17.31 3.70 -3.45
N LEU A 19 17.27 3.46 -2.15
CA LEU A 19 16.61 4.35 -1.18
C LEU A 19 17.26 5.74 -1.14
N ALA A 20 18.59 5.82 -1.20
CA ALA A 20 19.30 7.09 -1.26
C ALA A 20 18.96 7.88 -2.53
N ALA A 21 18.84 7.19 -3.69
CA ALA A 21 18.49 7.81 -4.95
C ALA A 21 17.01 8.27 -5.00
N LEU A 22 16.09 7.52 -4.39
CA LEU A 22 14.66 7.84 -4.38
C LEU A 22 14.26 8.87 -3.32
N ARG A 23 15.04 9.00 -2.23
CA ARG A 23 14.73 9.90 -1.11
C ARG A 23 14.33 11.31 -1.54
N PRO A 24 15.07 12.01 -2.43
CA PRO A 24 14.70 13.37 -2.82
C PRO A 24 13.29 13.46 -3.41
N VAL A 25 12.90 12.49 -4.24
CA VAL A 25 11.58 12.47 -4.90
C VAL A 25 10.46 12.07 -3.92
N LEU A 26 10.74 11.14 -3.02
CA LEU A 26 9.76 10.66 -2.04
C LEU A 26 9.44 11.73 -0.98
N GLU A 27 10.43 12.52 -0.56
CA GLU A 27 10.31 13.53 0.48
C GLU A 27 9.98 14.95 -0.06
N ASP A 28 10.13 15.19 -1.36
CA ASP A 28 9.82 16.49 -1.97
C ASP A 28 8.32 16.78 -1.97
N ALA A 29 7.96 17.91 -1.36
CA ALA A 29 6.61 18.41 -1.26
C ALA A 29 6.00 18.83 -2.62
N ALA A 30 6.84 19.13 -3.61
CA ALA A 30 6.43 19.49 -4.97
C ALA A 30 6.09 18.27 -5.84
N VAL A 31 6.52 17.07 -5.44
CA VAL A 31 6.27 15.84 -6.19
C VAL A 31 5.10 15.08 -5.56
N LEU A 32 3.99 14.96 -6.29
CA LEU A 32 2.86 14.14 -5.87
C LEU A 32 3.15 12.66 -6.09
N LYS A 33 2.99 11.85 -5.04
CA LYS A 33 3.06 10.38 -5.14
C LYS A 33 1.64 9.83 -5.26
N ILE A 34 1.38 9.04 -6.29
CA ILE A 34 0.07 8.41 -6.51
C ILE A 34 0.20 6.94 -6.17
N GLY A 35 -0.72 6.41 -5.37
CA GLY A 35 -0.73 4.99 -5.02
C GLY A 35 -2.09 4.51 -4.52
N GLN A 36 -2.16 3.22 -4.21
CA GLN A 36 -3.36 2.56 -3.70
C GLN A 36 -3.09 2.14 -2.25
N ASN A 37 -3.91 2.60 -1.30
CA ASN A 37 -3.70 2.32 0.13
C ASN A 37 -2.31 2.77 0.63
N MET A 38 -1.96 4.02 0.33
CA MET A 38 -0.66 4.65 0.62
C MET A 38 -0.30 4.67 2.11
N LYS A 39 -1.25 4.40 3.01
CA LYS A 39 -0.97 4.14 4.44
C LYS A 39 0.03 2.99 4.60
N TYR A 40 -0.09 1.93 3.80
CA TYR A 40 0.81 0.78 3.87
C TYR A 40 2.23 1.20 3.50
N ASP A 41 2.42 1.80 2.32
CA ASP A 41 3.72 2.25 1.82
C ASP A 41 4.36 3.28 2.76
N ALA A 42 3.57 4.23 3.28
CA ALA A 42 4.05 5.20 4.25
C ALA A 42 4.61 4.54 5.52
N LYS A 43 4.02 3.42 5.99
CA LYS A 43 4.58 2.68 7.14
C LYS A 43 5.87 1.95 6.78
N ILE A 44 5.94 1.35 5.59
CA ILE A 44 7.15 0.67 5.10
C ILE A 44 8.31 1.68 4.99
N PHE A 45 8.11 2.79 4.31
CA PHE A 45 9.13 3.84 4.19
C PHE A 45 9.51 4.45 5.53
N ALA A 46 8.56 4.68 6.44
CA ALA A 46 8.87 5.20 7.76
C ALA A 46 9.68 4.19 8.62
N GLY A 47 9.52 2.88 8.40
CA GLY A 47 10.38 1.84 8.96
C GLY A 47 11.81 1.87 8.41
N LEU A 48 11.99 2.41 7.21
CA LEU A 48 13.28 2.61 6.54
C LEU A 48 13.86 4.02 6.73
N GLY A 49 13.28 4.83 7.64
CA GLY A 49 13.74 6.20 7.92
C GLY A 49 13.48 7.19 6.77
N LEU A 50 12.41 6.97 5.99
CA LEU A 50 11.98 7.81 4.87
C LEU A 50 10.57 8.36 5.12
N GLY A 51 10.39 9.65 4.85
CA GLY A 51 9.08 10.27 4.74
C GLY A 51 8.53 10.13 3.32
N ILE A 52 7.20 10.03 3.18
CA ILE A 52 6.53 10.11 1.88
C ILE A 52 5.36 11.10 1.97
N ALA A 53 5.50 12.23 1.28
CA ALA A 53 4.47 13.26 1.18
C ALA A 53 4.81 14.24 0.05
N PRO A 54 3.82 14.82 -0.65
CA PRO A 54 2.40 14.55 -0.57
C PRO A 54 1.99 13.28 -1.33
N ILE A 55 0.88 12.69 -0.94
CA ILE A 55 0.34 11.45 -1.54
C ILE A 55 -1.07 11.67 -2.07
N ASP A 56 -1.46 10.98 -3.12
CA ASP A 56 -2.84 10.78 -3.56
C ASP A 56 -3.13 9.28 -3.52
N ASP A 57 -4.21 8.91 -2.84
CA ASP A 57 -4.63 7.52 -2.64
C ASP A 57 -5.90 7.19 -3.44
N THR A 58 -5.79 6.29 -4.42
CA THR A 58 -6.92 5.88 -5.29
C THR A 58 -8.00 5.09 -4.56
N MET A 59 -7.65 4.38 -3.48
CA MET A 59 -8.63 3.69 -2.63
C MET A 59 -9.55 4.73 -1.98
N LEU A 60 -8.96 5.77 -1.41
CA LEU A 60 -9.69 6.83 -0.71
C LEU A 60 -10.45 7.75 -1.68
N MET A 61 -9.92 7.97 -2.88
CA MET A 61 -10.68 8.66 -3.93
C MET A 61 -11.93 7.87 -4.31
N SER A 62 -11.78 6.57 -4.52
CA SER A 62 -12.93 5.70 -4.84
C SER A 62 -13.94 5.67 -3.70
N TYR A 63 -13.47 5.64 -2.45
CA TYR A 63 -14.32 5.70 -1.26
C TYR A 63 -15.10 7.02 -1.18
N ALA A 64 -14.42 8.17 -1.35
CA ALA A 64 -15.07 9.47 -1.35
C ALA A 64 -16.14 9.59 -2.45
N LEU A 65 -15.91 8.98 -3.62
CA LEU A 65 -16.84 9.00 -4.75
C LEU A 65 -18.04 8.06 -4.56
N ASN A 66 -17.84 6.88 -3.94
CA ASN A 66 -18.78 5.76 -4.03
C ASN A 66 -18.97 5.03 -2.69
N SER A 67 -18.83 5.74 -1.57
CA SER A 67 -18.90 5.14 -0.22
C SER A 67 -20.10 4.20 -0.06
N GLY A 68 -19.82 2.95 0.33
CA GLY A 68 -20.83 1.91 0.58
C GLY A 68 -21.43 1.23 -0.67
N ILE A 69 -21.02 1.62 -1.88
CA ILE A 69 -21.57 1.05 -3.12
C ILE A 69 -20.84 -0.24 -3.53
N HIS A 70 -19.52 -0.27 -3.40
CA HIS A 70 -18.70 -1.42 -3.78
C HIS A 70 -17.36 -1.46 -3.04
N ASN A 71 -16.61 -2.55 -3.22
CA ASN A 71 -15.26 -2.68 -2.68
C ASN A 71 -14.29 -1.69 -3.36
N HIS A 72 -13.34 -1.14 -2.59
CA HIS A 72 -12.36 -0.14 -3.05
C HIS A 72 -10.93 -0.70 -3.18
N GLY A 73 -10.75 -2.02 -3.07
CA GLY A 73 -9.50 -2.69 -3.38
C GLY A 73 -9.16 -2.64 -4.87
N MET A 74 -7.86 -2.64 -5.18
CA MET A 74 -7.36 -2.40 -6.54
C MET A 74 -7.98 -3.34 -7.58
N ASP A 75 -8.04 -4.65 -7.29
CA ASP A 75 -8.62 -5.65 -8.21
C ASP A 75 -10.06 -5.33 -8.58
N ALA A 76 -10.89 -5.02 -7.56
CA ALA A 76 -12.29 -4.69 -7.75
C ALA A 76 -12.49 -3.36 -8.50
N LEU A 77 -11.55 -2.42 -8.35
CA LEU A 77 -11.56 -1.15 -9.09
C LEU A 77 -11.08 -1.33 -10.53
N SER A 78 -10.01 -2.11 -10.74
CA SER A 78 -9.48 -2.42 -12.05
C SER A 78 -10.52 -3.12 -12.93
N GLU A 79 -11.19 -4.15 -12.39
CA GLU A 79 -12.24 -4.85 -13.13
C GLU A 79 -13.39 -3.90 -13.48
N ARG A 80 -13.88 -3.13 -12.49
CA ARG A 80 -15.04 -2.25 -12.65
C ARG A 80 -14.80 -1.09 -13.61
N TYR A 81 -13.66 -0.42 -13.50
CA TYR A 81 -13.42 0.85 -14.19
C TYR A 81 -12.53 0.70 -15.42
N LEU A 82 -11.70 -0.34 -15.48
CA LEU A 82 -10.74 -0.56 -16.57
C LEU A 82 -11.03 -1.82 -17.39
N ALA A 83 -12.03 -2.62 -17.00
CA ALA A 83 -12.32 -3.93 -17.59
C ALA A 83 -11.07 -4.82 -17.65
N HIS A 84 -10.19 -4.70 -16.65
CA HIS A 84 -8.90 -5.37 -16.58
C HIS A 84 -8.81 -6.18 -15.29
N ASN A 85 -8.47 -7.46 -15.41
CA ASN A 85 -8.26 -8.35 -14.28
C ASN A 85 -6.77 -8.42 -13.94
N PRO A 86 -6.32 -7.88 -12.79
CA PRO A 86 -4.90 -7.85 -12.43
C PRO A 86 -4.32 -9.24 -12.15
N ILE A 87 -2.99 -9.33 -12.15
CA ILE A 87 -2.22 -10.50 -11.74
C ILE A 87 -2.46 -10.73 -10.23
N PRO A 88 -3.10 -11.84 -9.81
CA PRO A 88 -3.36 -12.06 -8.39
C PRO A 88 -2.07 -12.36 -7.64
N ILE A 89 -1.78 -11.67 -6.53
CA ILE A 89 -0.54 -11.90 -5.75
C ILE A 89 -0.32 -13.38 -5.33
N LYS A 90 -1.39 -14.16 -5.19
CA LYS A 90 -1.35 -15.59 -4.89
C LYS A 90 -0.69 -16.44 -5.98
N THR A 91 -0.66 -15.98 -7.23
CA THR A 91 0.05 -16.67 -8.31
C THR A 91 1.56 -16.59 -8.13
N LEU A 92 2.04 -15.53 -7.46
CA LEU A 92 3.46 -15.32 -7.14
C LEU A 92 3.85 -15.98 -5.82
N LEU A 93 3.05 -15.75 -4.77
CA LEU A 93 3.39 -16.16 -3.42
C LEU A 93 2.92 -17.57 -3.07
N GLY A 94 2.01 -18.15 -3.86
CA GLY A 94 1.32 -19.38 -3.49
C GLY A 94 0.30 -19.15 -2.37
N THR A 95 -0.13 -20.24 -1.72
CA THR A 95 -1.16 -20.20 -0.67
C THR A 95 -0.83 -21.12 0.51
N GLY A 96 -1.47 -20.87 1.66
CA GLY A 96 -1.34 -21.70 2.85
C GLY A 96 0.04 -21.62 3.50
N LYS A 97 0.42 -22.69 4.23
CA LYS A 97 1.69 -22.77 4.96
C LYS A 97 2.93 -22.82 4.04
N SER A 98 2.75 -23.16 2.77
CA SER A 98 3.79 -23.22 1.75
C SER A 98 3.98 -21.91 0.98
N ALA A 99 3.21 -20.86 1.31
CA ALA A 99 3.38 -19.58 0.66
C ALA A 99 4.77 -19.00 0.91
N VAL A 100 5.36 -18.42 -0.13
CA VAL A 100 6.65 -17.73 -0.06
C VAL A 100 6.45 -16.24 0.17
N THR A 101 7.52 -15.57 0.60
CA THR A 101 7.58 -14.11 0.74
C THR A 101 8.07 -13.47 -0.56
N PHE A 102 7.76 -12.18 -0.77
CA PHE A 102 8.01 -11.51 -2.05
C PHE A 102 9.50 -11.43 -2.43
N ASP A 103 10.41 -11.47 -1.45
CA ASP A 103 11.87 -11.58 -1.66
C ASP A 103 12.31 -12.86 -2.37
N LYS A 104 11.46 -13.89 -2.41
CA LYS A 104 11.73 -15.17 -3.10
C LYS A 104 11.13 -15.24 -4.49
N VAL A 105 10.40 -14.21 -4.92
CA VAL A 105 9.79 -14.16 -6.25
C VAL A 105 10.87 -13.79 -7.27
N PRO A 106 10.97 -14.51 -8.40
CA PRO A 106 11.87 -14.14 -9.50
C PRO A 106 11.64 -12.70 -9.96
N ILE A 107 12.72 -11.96 -10.25
CA ILE A 107 12.65 -10.52 -10.59
C ILE A 107 11.76 -10.26 -11.81
N ASP A 108 11.83 -11.12 -12.82
CA ASP A 108 11.03 -11.03 -14.04
C ASP A 108 9.52 -11.14 -13.78
N GLU A 109 9.10 -11.95 -12.82
CA GLU A 109 7.70 -12.06 -12.39
C GLU A 109 7.31 -10.93 -11.42
N ALA A 110 8.20 -10.58 -10.48
CA ALA A 110 7.98 -9.49 -9.53
C ALA A 110 7.77 -8.14 -10.23
N VAL A 111 8.53 -7.86 -11.29
CA VAL A 111 8.42 -6.63 -12.07
C VAL A 111 7.06 -6.53 -12.77
N LYS A 112 6.55 -7.62 -13.36
CA LYS A 112 5.24 -7.60 -14.05
C LYS A 112 4.13 -7.21 -13.09
N TYR A 113 4.11 -7.81 -11.91
CA TYR A 113 3.12 -7.52 -10.87
C TYR A 113 3.27 -6.09 -10.33
N ALA A 114 4.48 -5.70 -9.88
CA ALA A 114 4.68 -4.38 -9.27
C ALA A 114 4.46 -3.22 -10.27
N ALA A 115 4.82 -3.41 -11.54
CA ALA A 115 4.59 -2.42 -12.58
C ALA A 115 3.11 -2.33 -12.97
N GLU A 116 2.39 -3.46 -12.98
CA GLU A 116 0.94 -3.48 -13.21
C GLU A 116 0.19 -2.73 -12.10
N ASP A 117 0.51 -3.00 -10.83
CA ASP A 117 -0.09 -2.28 -9.69
C ASP A 117 0.08 -0.75 -9.85
N ALA A 118 1.27 -0.30 -10.25
CA ALA A 118 1.56 1.11 -10.49
C ALA A 118 0.80 1.69 -11.70
N ASP A 119 0.74 0.97 -12.83
CA ASP A 119 0.02 1.40 -14.04
C ASP A 119 -1.49 1.52 -13.79
N ILE A 120 -2.10 0.47 -13.23
CA ILE A 120 -3.53 0.45 -12.91
C ILE A 120 -3.87 1.60 -11.97
N THR A 121 -3.05 1.81 -10.94
CA THR A 121 -3.26 2.88 -9.97
C THR A 121 -3.22 4.25 -10.63
N LEU A 122 -2.27 4.51 -11.54
CA LEU A 122 -2.21 5.77 -12.27
C LEU A 122 -3.44 5.96 -13.19
N ARG A 123 -3.87 4.91 -13.89
CA ARG A 123 -5.07 4.92 -14.74
C ARG A 123 -6.34 5.22 -13.95
N LEU A 124 -6.49 4.60 -12.78
CA LEU A 124 -7.59 4.87 -11.85
C LEU A 124 -7.53 6.32 -11.34
N TRP A 125 -6.36 6.84 -11.00
CA TRP A 125 -6.19 8.22 -10.56
C TRP A 125 -6.63 9.23 -11.63
N HIS A 126 -6.24 9.03 -12.88
CA HIS A 126 -6.67 9.89 -14.00
C HIS A 126 -8.20 9.90 -14.16
N MET A 127 -8.86 8.80 -13.85
CA MET A 127 -10.31 8.70 -13.88
C MET A 127 -10.96 9.36 -12.66
N PHE A 128 -10.47 9.12 -11.45
CA PHE A 128 -11.12 9.56 -10.22
C PHE A 128 -10.85 11.02 -9.88
N LYS A 129 -9.62 11.53 -10.08
CA LYS A 129 -9.24 12.88 -9.67
C LYS A 129 -10.19 13.97 -10.22
N PRO A 130 -10.54 13.98 -11.52
CA PRO A 130 -11.48 14.97 -12.06
C PRO A 130 -12.90 14.80 -11.52
N GLN A 131 -13.30 13.56 -11.20
CA GLN A 131 -14.65 13.26 -10.71
C GLN A 131 -14.90 13.77 -9.29
N LEU A 132 -13.86 13.88 -8.45
CA LEU A 132 -13.99 14.42 -7.09
C LEU A 132 -14.70 15.78 -7.10
N HIS A 133 -14.33 16.63 -8.06
CA HIS A 133 -14.95 17.95 -8.22
C HIS A 133 -16.38 17.85 -8.75
N GLN A 134 -16.60 17.02 -9.79
CA GLN A 134 -17.91 16.83 -10.41
C GLN A 134 -18.95 16.28 -9.43
N LYS A 135 -18.53 15.42 -8.51
CA LYS A 135 -19.38 14.82 -7.47
C LYS A 135 -19.38 15.63 -6.17
N GLN A 136 -18.71 16.79 -6.13
CA GLN A 136 -18.65 17.70 -4.98
C GLN A 136 -18.07 17.06 -3.70
N VAL A 137 -17.15 16.10 -3.85
CA VAL A 137 -16.48 15.41 -2.74
C VAL A 137 -15.00 15.77 -2.59
N THR A 138 -14.50 16.73 -3.38
CA THR A 138 -13.11 17.23 -3.28
C THR A 138 -12.75 17.65 -1.86
N THR A 139 -13.62 18.40 -1.17
CA THR A 139 -13.32 18.88 0.19
C THR A 139 -13.14 17.71 1.16
N VAL A 140 -14.03 16.70 1.11
CA VAL A 140 -13.92 15.51 1.96
C VAL A 140 -12.60 14.79 1.70
N TYR A 141 -12.28 14.55 0.43
CA TYR A 141 -11.03 13.88 0.07
C TYR A 141 -9.78 14.66 0.51
N GLU A 142 -9.68 15.94 0.14
CA GLU A 142 -8.46 16.73 0.34
C GLU A 142 -8.26 17.17 1.80
N THR A 143 -9.34 17.37 2.56
CA THR A 143 -9.25 17.93 3.93
C THR A 143 -9.45 16.91 5.04
N LEU A 144 -10.06 15.75 4.75
CA LEU A 144 -10.31 14.70 5.74
C LEU A 144 -9.54 13.42 5.39
N GLU A 145 -9.85 12.79 4.26
CA GLU A 145 -9.33 11.46 3.94
C GLU A 145 -7.81 11.46 3.73
N ARG A 146 -7.32 12.35 2.85
CA ARG A 146 -5.91 12.43 2.48
C ARG A 146 -5.00 12.81 3.66
N PRO A 147 -5.30 13.82 4.49
CA PRO A 147 -4.48 14.15 5.66
C PRO A 147 -4.52 13.10 6.78
N LEU A 148 -5.54 12.24 6.80
CA LEU A 148 -5.70 11.21 7.83
C LEU A 148 -4.77 10.01 7.61
N VAL A 149 -4.31 9.77 6.38
CA VAL A 149 -3.37 8.68 6.05
C VAL A 149 -2.11 8.67 6.93
N PRO A 150 -1.32 9.76 7.02
CA PRO A 150 -0.14 9.78 7.88
C PRO A 150 -0.48 9.70 9.37
N VAL A 151 -1.67 10.14 9.80
CA VAL A 151 -2.12 10.02 11.20
C VAL A 151 -2.35 8.56 11.55
N LEU A 152 -3.13 7.84 10.73
CA LEU A 152 -3.40 6.42 10.94
C LEU A 152 -2.13 5.57 10.84
N ALA A 153 -1.24 5.89 9.89
CA ALA A 153 0.05 5.21 9.79
C ALA A 153 0.87 5.34 11.08
N ARG A 154 0.89 6.52 11.71
CA ARG A 154 1.56 6.73 13.01
C ARG A 154 0.87 5.98 14.15
N MET A 155 -0.46 6.03 14.23
CA MET A 155 -1.23 5.31 15.25
C MET A 155 -0.99 3.79 15.17
N GLU A 156 -1.06 3.22 13.97
CA GLU A 156 -0.81 1.78 13.75
C GLU A 156 0.62 1.37 14.10
N ARG A 157 1.61 2.23 13.80
CA ARG A 157 3.01 1.97 14.18
C ARG A 157 3.28 2.11 15.68
N HIS A 158 2.54 2.99 16.36
CA HIS A 158 2.64 3.15 17.81
C HIS A 158 2.07 1.92 18.53
N GLY A 159 0.99 1.36 18.00
CA GLY A 159 0.31 0.22 18.60
C GLY A 159 -0.45 0.60 19.87
N ILE A 160 -0.86 -0.41 20.62
CA ILE A 160 -1.49 -0.28 21.93
C ILE A 160 -0.78 -1.18 22.93
N LEU A 161 -0.60 -0.71 24.16
CA LEU A 161 -0.03 -1.52 25.22
C LEU A 161 -1.10 -2.50 25.73
N VAL A 162 -0.74 -3.79 25.81
CA VAL A 162 -1.65 -4.85 26.26
C VAL A 162 -1.04 -5.54 27.48
N ASP A 163 -1.81 -5.60 28.56
CA ASP A 163 -1.46 -6.35 29.77
C ASP A 163 -1.87 -7.82 29.61
N ARG A 164 -0.86 -8.68 29.43
CA ARG A 164 -1.04 -10.12 29.27
C ARG A 164 -1.61 -10.79 30.52
N ASP A 165 -1.25 -10.34 31.71
CA ASP A 165 -1.67 -10.97 32.96
C ASP A 165 -3.14 -10.69 33.24
N VAL A 166 -3.61 -9.48 32.95
CA VAL A 166 -5.05 -9.15 32.97
C VAL A 166 -5.81 -10.04 31.99
N LEU A 167 -5.34 -10.16 30.75
CA LEU A 167 -5.99 -11.01 29.75
C LEU A 167 -6.02 -12.48 30.16
N SER A 168 -4.93 -12.99 30.76
CA SER A 168 -4.89 -14.37 31.26
C SER A 168 -5.88 -14.61 32.39
N ARG A 169 -6.03 -13.66 33.32
CA ARG A 169 -7.02 -13.76 34.40
C ARG A 169 -8.45 -13.77 33.87
N MET A 170 -8.75 -12.91 32.89
CA MET A 170 -10.07 -12.90 32.24
C MET A 170 -10.36 -14.21 31.50
N SER A 171 -9.39 -14.75 30.76
CA SER A 171 -9.57 -16.02 30.03
C SER A 171 -9.93 -17.18 30.96
N ASN A 172 -9.34 -17.24 32.16
CA ASN A 172 -9.65 -18.28 33.15
C ASN A 172 -11.00 -18.05 33.85
N ALA A 173 -11.52 -16.82 33.88
CA ALA A 173 -12.79 -16.49 34.51
C ALA A 173 -14.00 -16.75 33.59
N PHE A 174 -13.79 -16.77 32.27
CA PHE A 174 -14.82 -17.03 31.26
C PHE A 174 -14.70 -18.40 30.58
N ALA A 175 -13.73 -19.22 30.98
CA ALA A 175 -13.63 -20.64 30.62
C ALA A 175 -14.36 -21.50 31.66
#